data_AF-A0A1I4C6V0-F1
#
_entry.id   AF-A0A1I4C6V0-F1
#
_cell.length_a   1.000
_cell.length_b   1.000
_cell.length_c   1.000
_cell.angle_alpha   90.00
_cell.angle_beta   90.00
_cell.angle_gamma   90.00
#
_symmetry.space_group_name_H-M   'P 1'
#
loop_
_entity.id
_entity.type
_entity.pdbx_description
1 polymer ?
#
loop_
_entity_poly.entity_id
_entity_poly.type
_entity_poly.pdbx_seq_one_letter_code
_entity_poly.pdbx_strand_id
1 'polypeptide(L)'
;MKRTVMALALVGLIAILLAVRGGIGPAKSAATTGGGCGQIAANLSNFAATVAADANTYFTHRTNFIGKAYPSGVASNLVTAKTEKSQADPIKANMPKNLENFRATLAAARSQGCLSSSALRDIEETTVHFARRVNFDQFPPLEETEEVASDESPPRMPR
;
A
#
# COMPACT_ATOMS: atom_id res chain seq x y z
N MET A 1 -54.64 8.92 7.15
CA MET A 1 -54.35 7.52 6.72
C MET A 1 -53.04 7.07 7.36
N LYS A 2 -53.06 5.92 8.01
CA LYS A 2 -51.95 5.25 8.72
C LYS A 2 -51.16 4.35 7.76
N ARG A 3 -49.84 4.24 7.98
CA ARG A 3 -48.98 3.01 8.08
C ARG A 3 -47.50 3.40 7.93
N THR A 4 -46.72 3.46 9.03
CA THR A 4 -45.83 2.40 9.61
C THR A 4 -44.61 2.09 8.73
N VAL A 5 -43.38 2.57 9.03
CA VAL A 5 -42.35 2.11 10.01
C VAL A 5 -41.80 0.70 9.75
N MET A 6 -40.49 0.62 9.45
CA MET A 6 -39.48 -0.35 9.92
C MET A 6 -38.10 0.28 9.62
N ALA A 7 -37.27 0.78 10.56
CA ALA A 7 -36.55 0.14 11.68
C ALA A 7 -35.34 -0.71 11.25
N LEU A 8 -34.12 -0.20 11.52
CA LEU A 8 -32.90 -0.93 11.91
C LEU A 8 -31.97 0.12 12.60
N ALA A 9 -32.06 0.31 13.92
CA ALA A 9 -31.09 -0.17 14.93
C ALA A 9 -29.65 0.38 14.69
N LEU A 10 -29.15 1.45 15.32
CA LEU A 10 -28.88 1.75 16.74
C LEU A 10 -28.03 0.69 17.48
N VAL A 11 -27.11 1.18 18.32
CA VAL A 11 -26.16 0.48 19.24
C VAL A 11 -24.76 0.28 18.63
N GLY A 12 -23.64 0.73 19.23
CA GLY A 12 -23.44 1.30 20.55
C GLY A 12 -22.05 1.91 20.70
N LEU A 13 -22.05 3.14 21.21
CA LEU A 13 -20.95 3.85 21.82
C LEU A 13 -20.79 3.27 23.23
N ILE A 14 -19.85 2.34 23.47
CA ILE A 14 -19.60 1.79 24.80
C ILE A 14 -18.10 1.78 25.10
N ALA A 15 -17.78 2.56 26.12
CA ALA A 15 -16.57 2.61 26.91
C ALA A 15 -15.90 1.24 27.12
N ILE A 16 -14.60 1.16 26.84
CA ILE A 16 -13.73 0.10 27.36
C ILE A 16 -12.90 0.74 28.47
N LEU A 17 -13.46 0.72 29.68
CA LEU A 17 -12.77 0.92 30.96
C LEU A 17 -12.77 -0.42 31.69
N LEU A 18 -11.55 -0.92 31.96
CA LEU A 18 -11.10 -1.86 32.99
C LEU A 18 -11.93 -3.14 33.28
N ALA A 19 -11.29 -4.30 33.12
CA ALA A 19 -11.28 -5.33 34.16
C ALA A 19 -10.04 -6.23 34.06
N VAL A 20 -9.15 -6.03 35.03
CA VAL A 20 -8.01 -6.87 35.40
C VAL A 20 -8.52 -8.15 36.09
N ARG A 21 -8.08 -9.32 35.60
CA ARG A 21 -7.92 -10.60 36.33
C ARG A 21 -6.83 -11.34 35.55
N GLY A 22 -5.68 -11.75 36.06
CA GLY A 22 -5.27 -12.12 37.40
C GLY A 22 -4.28 -13.27 37.19
N GLY A 23 -3.01 -12.94 36.93
CA GLY A 23 -1.93 -13.89 36.72
C GLY A 23 -0.70 -13.43 37.48
N ILE A 24 -0.51 -13.98 38.67
CA ILE A 24 0.62 -13.69 39.56
C ILE A 24 1.82 -14.47 39.02
N GLY A 25 2.55 -13.87 38.09
CA GLY A 25 3.94 -14.18 37.81
C GLY A 25 4.80 -13.01 38.29
N PRO A 26 6.09 -13.20 38.62
CA PRO A 26 6.99 -12.10 38.96
C PRO A 26 7.09 -11.15 37.78
N ALA A 27 6.25 -10.12 37.79
CA ALA A 27 6.32 -9.00 36.89
C ALA A 27 7.65 -8.30 37.15
N LYS A 28 8.59 -8.48 36.23
CA LYS A 28 9.68 -7.53 36.06
C LYS A 28 9.03 -6.19 35.76
N SER A 29 8.95 -5.34 36.78
CA SER A 29 8.69 -3.91 36.65
C SER A 29 9.76 -3.32 35.74
N ALA A 30 9.50 -3.27 34.44
CA ALA A 30 10.22 -2.39 33.53
C ALA A 30 9.54 -1.01 33.63
N ALA A 31 9.99 -0.22 34.60
CA ALA A 31 9.79 1.21 34.56
C ALA A 31 10.60 1.77 33.38
N THR A 32 9.90 2.17 32.31
CA THR A 32 10.46 3.10 31.31
C THR A 32 9.35 4.05 30.85
N THR A 33 9.37 5.25 31.45
CA THR A 33 8.98 6.53 30.84
C THR A 33 7.70 6.56 30.00
N GLY A 34 6.56 6.59 30.70
CA GLY A 34 5.29 7.33 30.51
C GLY A 34 4.80 7.94 29.18
N GLY A 35 5.48 7.82 28.04
CA GLY A 35 5.05 8.36 26.74
C GLY A 35 5.47 7.54 25.51
N GLY A 36 6.30 6.49 25.66
CA GLY A 36 6.91 5.78 24.53
C GLY A 36 5.96 4.86 23.74
N CYS A 37 5.26 3.94 24.43
CA CYS A 37 4.52 2.90 23.72
C CYS A 37 3.30 3.40 22.92
N GLY A 38 2.59 4.42 23.41
CA GLY A 38 1.49 5.02 22.67
C GLY A 38 1.96 5.65 21.36
N GLN A 39 3.07 6.39 21.41
CA GLN A 39 3.67 7.00 20.22
C GLN A 39 4.22 5.94 19.25
N ILE A 40 4.86 4.88 19.75
CA ILE A 40 5.34 3.78 18.91
C ILE A 40 4.19 3.06 18.21
N ALA A 41 3.11 2.74 18.92
CA ALA A 41 1.94 2.10 18.34
C ALA A 41 1.27 2.98 17.28
N ALA A 42 1.17 4.30 17.54
CA ALA A 42 0.67 5.26 16.56
C ALA A 42 1.56 5.33 15.32
N ASN A 43 2.88 5.42 15.49
CA ASN A 43 3.84 5.42 14.38
C ASN A 43 3.76 4.13 13.55
N LEU A 44 3.67 2.98 14.21
CA LEU A 44 3.54 1.68 13.56
C LEU A 44 2.27 1.62 12.69
N SER A 45 1.15 2.08 13.26
CA SER A 45 -0.14 2.15 12.56
C SER A 45 -0.09 3.13 11.38
N ASN A 46 0.56 4.28 11.55
CA ASN A 46 0.74 5.27 10.49
C ASN A 46 1.58 4.71 9.34
N PHE A 47 2.72 4.07 9.62
CA PHE A 47 3.55 3.47 8.57
C PHE A 47 2.81 2.34 7.85
N ALA A 48 2.09 1.48 8.58
CA ALA A 48 1.27 0.43 7.97
C ALA A 48 0.20 1.02 7.04
N ALA A 49 -0.48 2.09 7.48
CA ALA A 49 -1.47 2.80 6.68
C ALA A 49 -0.85 3.47 5.45
N THR A 50 0.33 4.11 5.58
CA THR A 50 1.06 4.70 4.46
C THR A 50 1.43 3.63 3.43
N VAL A 51 2.01 2.50 3.84
CA VAL A 51 2.36 1.41 2.91
C VAL A 51 1.11 0.85 2.20
N ALA A 52 0.00 0.69 2.91
CA ALA A 52 -1.25 0.24 2.30
C ALA A 52 -1.81 1.26 1.30
N ALA A 53 -1.78 2.55 1.64
CA ALA A 53 -2.24 3.64 0.77
C ALA A 53 -1.36 3.78 -0.49
N ASP A 54 -0.04 3.71 -0.33
CA ASP A 54 0.93 3.70 -1.42
C ASP A 54 0.70 2.49 -2.33
N ALA A 55 0.50 1.31 -1.76
CA ALA A 55 0.22 0.10 -2.55
C ALA A 55 -1.09 0.21 -3.35
N ASN A 56 -2.16 0.72 -2.74
CA ASN A 56 -3.43 0.93 -3.44
C ASN A 56 -3.29 1.96 -4.57
N THR A 57 -2.59 3.06 -4.32
CA THR A 57 -2.34 4.10 -5.33
C THR A 57 -1.50 3.54 -6.49
N TYR A 58 -0.44 2.80 -6.17
CA TYR A 58 0.40 2.11 -7.16
C TYR A 58 -0.44 1.18 -8.05
N PHE A 59 -1.25 0.30 -7.46
CA PHE A 59 -2.05 -0.66 -8.23
C PHE A 59 -3.18 0.01 -9.03
N THR A 60 -3.65 1.18 -8.60
CA THR A 60 -4.59 1.99 -9.38
C THR A 60 -3.93 2.47 -10.67
N HIS A 61 -2.76 3.10 -10.58
CA HIS A 61 -2.00 3.52 -11.76
C HIS A 61 -1.57 2.35 -12.64
N ARG A 62 -1.17 1.22 -12.02
CA ARG A 62 -0.83 -0.02 -12.73
C ARG A 62 -2.00 -0.58 -13.52
N THR A 63 -3.22 -0.49 -12.98
CA THR A 63 -4.45 -0.91 -13.68
C THR A 63 -4.78 0.04 -14.83
N ASN A 64 -4.71 1.34 -14.59
CA ASN A 64 -4.92 2.35 -15.63
C ASN A 64 -3.93 2.20 -16.78
N PHE A 65 -2.65 2.01 -16.47
CA PHE A 65 -1.62 1.75 -17.47
C PHE A 65 -1.99 0.60 -18.40
N ILE A 66 -2.38 -0.56 -17.84
CA ILE A 66 -2.79 -1.70 -18.67
C ILE A 66 -4.00 -1.36 -19.53
N GLY A 67 -5.02 -0.73 -18.93
CA GLY A 67 -6.22 -0.35 -19.65
C GLY A 67 -5.97 0.65 -20.79
N LYS A 68 -4.91 1.46 -20.72
CA LYS A 68 -4.54 2.43 -21.76
C LYS A 68 -3.54 1.86 -22.78
N ALA A 69 -2.59 1.04 -22.35
CA ALA A 69 -1.57 0.48 -23.22
C ALA A 69 -2.06 -0.75 -24.00
N TYR A 70 -2.91 -1.58 -23.39
CA TYR A 70 -3.40 -2.84 -23.95
C TYR A 70 -4.93 -2.94 -23.89
N PRO A 71 -5.65 -1.98 -24.48
CA PRO A 71 -7.11 -2.03 -24.48
C PRO A 71 -7.63 -3.17 -25.38
N SER A 72 -8.76 -3.75 -25.00
CA SER A 72 -9.47 -4.72 -25.85
C SER A 72 -10.41 -3.99 -26.81
N GLY A 73 -10.20 -4.14 -28.12
CA GLY A 73 -11.14 -3.67 -29.15
C GLY A 73 -11.10 -2.18 -29.49
N VAL A 74 -10.11 -1.43 -28.99
CA VAL A 74 -9.83 -0.04 -29.40
C VAL A 74 -8.33 0.19 -29.54
N ALA A 75 -7.92 1.32 -30.11
CA ALA A 75 -6.51 1.68 -30.25
C ALA A 75 -5.87 2.03 -28.89
N SER A 76 -4.62 1.64 -28.71
CA SER A 76 -3.81 1.97 -27.53
C SER A 76 -3.56 3.48 -27.40
N ASN A 77 -3.55 3.98 -26.16
CA ASN A 77 -3.15 5.34 -25.83
C ASN A 77 -1.84 5.31 -25.02
N LEU A 78 -0.72 5.23 -25.74
CA LEU A 78 0.61 5.09 -25.15
C LEU A 78 1.05 6.34 -24.38
N VAL A 79 0.58 7.53 -24.75
CA VAL A 79 0.89 8.78 -24.04
C VAL A 79 0.31 8.75 -22.63
N THR A 80 -1.00 8.46 -22.50
CA THR A 80 -1.64 8.36 -21.18
C THR A 80 -1.07 7.17 -20.39
N ALA A 81 -0.78 6.04 -21.04
CA ALA A 81 -0.11 4.93 -20.36
C ALA A 81 1.25 5.35 -19.78
N LYS A 82 2.12 6.02 -20.55
CA LYS A 82 3.41 6.54 -20.06
C LYS A 82 3.21 7.48 -18.86
N THR A 83 2.16 8.32 -18.85
CA THR A 83 1.81 9.16 -17.70
C THR A 83 1.41 8.35 -16.47
N GLU A 84 0.55 7.34 -16.60
CA GLU A 84 0.16 6.48 -15.46
C GLU A 84 1.38 5.78 -14.85
N LYS A 85 2.29 5.27 -15.70
CA LYS A 85 3.54 4.69 -15.23
C LYS A 85 4.39 5.70 -14.47
N SER A 86 4.56 6.91 -14.99
CA SER A 86 5.39 7.93 -14.33
C SER A 86 4.83 8.39 -12.97
N GLN A 87 3.51 8.27 -12.75
CA GLN A 87 2.90 8.48 -11.42
C GLN A 87 3.14 7.29 -10.47
N ALA A 88 3.20 6.07 -10.98
CA ALA A 88 3.44 4.86 -10.19
C ALA A 88 4.92 4.68 -9.78
N ASP A 89 5.85 5.06 -10.65
CA ASP A 89 7.30 4.89 -10.46
C ASP A 89 7.82 5.49 -9.13
N PRO A 90 7.52 6.75 -8.74
CA PRO A 90 8.00 7.30 -7.47
C PRO A 90 7.41 6.58 -6.25
N ILE A 91 6.19 6.05 -6.34
CA ILE A 91 5.56 5.27 -5.26
C ILE A 91 6.34 3.98 -5.04
N LYS A 92 6.63 3.26 -6.13
CA LYS A 92 7.44 2.04 -6.08
C LYS A 92 8.85 2.32 -5.57
N ALA A 93 9.48 3.42 -6.01
CA ALA A 93 10.83 3.79 -5.58
C ALA A 93 10.91 4.11 -4.07
N ASN A 94 9.85 4.68 -3.49
CA ASN A 94 9.79 5.01 -2.06
C ASN A 94 9.42 3.82 -1.16
N MET A 95 8.79 2.78 -1.72
CA MET A 95 8.29 1.63 -0.96
C MET A 95 9.37 0.92 -0.10
N PRO A 96 10.62 0.68 -0.56
CA PRO A 96 11.67 0.09 0.26
C PRO A 96 12.01 0.92 1.51
N LYS A 97 12.09 2.26 1.37
CA LYS A 97 12.39 3.17 2.48
C LYS A 97 11.25 3.18 3.51
N ASN A 98 10.00 3.19 3.05
CA ASN A 98 8.83 3.11 3.94
C ASN A 98 8.83 1.79 4.73
N LEU A 99 9.19 0.68 4.09
CA LEU A 99 9.30 -0.62 4.74
C LEU A 99 10.45 -0.68 5.76
N GLU A 100 11.58 -0.03 5.49
CA GLU A 100 12.70 0.09 6.44
C GLU A 100 12.28 0.85 7.70
N ASN A 101 11.64 2.01 7.55
CA ASN A 101 11.11 2.82 8.66
C ASN A 101 10.08 2.04 9.51
N PHE A 102 9.20 1.29 8.84
CA PHE A 102 8.25 0.41 9.50
C PHE A 102 8.97 -0.66 10.33
N ARG A 103 9.97 -1.34 9.77
CA ARG A 103 10.75 -2.38 10.47
C ARG A 103 11.50 -1.85 11.68
N ALA A 104 12.09 -0.65 11.58
CA ALA A 104 12.73 0.00 12.70
C ALA A 104 11.75 0.27 13.85
N THR A 105 10.55 0.79 13.52
CA THR A 105 9.48 1.04 14.50
C THR A 105 8.95 -0.26 15.11
N LEU A 106 8.81 -1.32 14.30
CA LEU A 106 8.39 -2.64 14.76
C LEU A 106 9.40 -3.26 15.73
N ALA A 107 10.71 -3.11 15.46
CA ALA A 107 11.77 -3.56 16.35
C ALA A 107 11.73 -2.82 17.69
N ALA A 108 11.50 -1.50 17.68
CA ALA A 108 11.31 -0.70 18.90
C ALA A 108 10.05 -1.12 19.68
N ALA A 109 8.95 -1.40 18.99
CA ALA A 109 7.72 -1.90 19.62
C ALA A 109 7.92 -3.25 20.31
N ARG A 110 8.70 -4.15 19.67
CA ARG A 110 9.08 -5.46 20.22
C ARG A 110 9.96 -5.34 21.45
N SER A 111 11.01 -4.51 21.40
CA SER A 111 11.95 -4.38 22.52
C SER A 111 11.32 -3.74 23.75
N GLN A 112 10.33 -2.88 23.58
CA GLN A 112 9.61 -2.22 24.66
C GLN A 112 8.33 -2.96 25.10
N GLY A 113 7.96 -4.06 24.44
CA GLY A 113 6.76 -4.82 24.78
C GLY A 113 5.45 -4.02 24.61
N CYS A 114 5.41 -3.08 23.65
CA CYS A 114 4.32 -2.12 23.53
C CYS A 114 3.00 -2.69 23.00
N LEU A 115 3.05 -3.86 22.35
CA LEU A 115 1.91 -4.54 21.73
C LEU A 115 2.06 -6.05 21.96
N SER A 116 0.94 -6.79 21.90
CA SER A 116 0.99 -8.25 21.95
C SER A 116 1.76 -8.80 20.75
N SER A 117 2.42 -9.96 20.93
CA SER A 117 3.13 -10.62 19.84
C SER A 117 2.23 -10.95 18.66
N SER A 118 0.94 -11.26 18.90
CA SER A 118 -0.04 -11.47 17.84
C SER A 118 -0.31 -10.19 17.05
N ALA A 119 -0.60 -9.07 17.74
CA ALA A 119 -0.86 -7.79 17.08
C ALA A 119 0.33 -7.31 16.24
N LEU A 120 1.55 -7.46 16.76
CA LEU A 120 2.78 -7.12 16.03
C LEU A 120 2.94 -7.98 14.76
N ARG A 121 2.61 -9.27 14.83
CA ARG A 121 2.72 -10.19 13.68
C ARG A 121 1.68 -9.86 12.61
N ASP A 122 0.44 -9.61 13.00
CA ASP A 122 -0.64 -9.33 12.05
C ASP A 122 -0.37 -8.03 11.26
N ILE A 123 0.15 -7.00 11.95
CA ILE A 123 0.55 -5.73 11.32
C ILE A 123 1.76 -5.95 10.40
N GLU A 124 2.77 -6.70 10.84
CA GLU A 124 3.95 -7.01 10.03
C GLU A 124 3.60 -7.77 8.74
N GLU A 125 2.83 -8.85 8.86
CA GLU A 125 2.47 -9.71 7.72
C GLU A 125 1.72 -8.90 6.66
N THR A 126 0.71 -8.14 7.07
CA THR A 126 -0.09 -7.30 6.18
C THR A 126 0.77 -6.23 5.49
N THR A 127 1.58 -5.51 6.25
CA THR A 127 2.42 -4.42 5.73
C THR A 127 3.49 -4.93 4.78
N VAL A 128 4.18 -6.01 5.16
CA VAL A 128 5.21 -6.65 4.33
C VAL A 128 4.60 -7.22 3.05
N HIS A 129 3.41 -7.80 3.11
CA HIS A 129 2.71 -8.31 1.93
C HIS A 129 2.43 -7.19 0.90
N PHE A 130 1.88 -6.06 1.33
CA PHE A 130 1.64 -4.91 0.43
C PHE A 130 2.94 -4.39 -0.20
N ALA A 131 3.96 -4.16 0.62
CA ALA A 131 5.25 -3.65 0.14
C ALA A 131 5.92 -4.62 -0.86
N ARG A 132 5.88 -5.93 -0.58
CA ARG A 132 6.43 -6.95 -1.50
C ARG A 132 5.70 -6.95 -2.84
N ARG A 133 4.37 -6.90 -2.84
CA ARG A 133 3.58 -6.86 -4.08
C ARG A 133 4.01 -5.71 -5.00
N VAL A 134 4.24 -4.52 -4.43
CA VAL A 134 4.70 -3.35 -5.21
C VAL A 134 6.15 -3.48 -5.66
N ASN A 135 7.06 -3.92 -4.76
CA ASN A 135 8.49 -4.01 -5.09
C ASN A 135 8.77 -5.02 -6.22
N PHE A 136 8.06 -6.14 -6.24
CA PHE A 136 8.25 -7.21 -7.23
C PHE A 136 7.39 -7.05 -8.50
N ASP A 137 6.39 -6.15 -8.52
CA ASP A 137 5.61 -5.91 -9.73
C ASP A 137 6.46 -5.25 -10.82
N GLN A 138 6.17 -5.53 -12.08
CA GLN A 138 6.77 -4.83 -13.21
C GLN A 138 5.69 -4.43 -14.21
N PHE A 139 5.82 -3.21 -14.73
CA PHE A 139 5.02 -2.77 -15.86
C PHE A 139 5.51 -3.52 -17.11
N PRO A 140 4.61 -4.09 -17.92
CA PRO A 140 5.02 -4.73 -19.17
C PRO A 140 5.62 -3.68 -20.12
N PRO A 141 6.59 -4.08 -20.96
CA PRO A 141 7.27 -3.17 -21.87
C PRO A 141 6.27 -2.59 -22.87
N LEU A 142 6.29 -1.27 -23.08
CA LEU A 142 5.56 -0.69 -24.20
C LEU A 142 6.31 -1.07 -25.48
N GLU A 143 5.68 -1.87 -26.33
CA GLU A 143 6.16 -2.06 -27.70
C GLU A 143 6.03 -0.71 -28.39
N GLU A 144 7.16 0.00 -28.53
CA GLU A 144 7.23 1.11 -29.45
C GLU A 144 7.19 0.47 -30.83
N THR A 145 6.01 0.48 -31.47
CA THR A 145 5.92 0.15 -32.89
C THR A 145 6.88 1.08 -33.60
N GLU A 146 8.05 0.57 -33.99
CA GLU A 146 8.95 1.23 -34.91
C GLU A 146 8.11 1.60 -36.12
N GLU A 147 7.84 2.89 -36.31
CA GLU A 147 7.48 3.39 -37.62
C GLU A 147 8.69 3.09 -38.51
N VAL A 148 8.63 1.98 -39.24
CA VAL A 148 9.52 1.73 -40.36
C VAL A 148 9.25 2.86 -41.33
N ALA A 149 10.04 3.93 -41.20
CA ALA A 149 10.13 5.00 -42.17
C ALA A 149 10.50 4.34 -43.50
N SER A 150 9.46 4.03 -44.28
CA SER A 150 9.59 3.51 -45.62
C SER A 150 10.00 4.68 -46.50
N ASP A 151 11.25 5.13 -46.32
CA ASP A 151 11.94 6.06 -47.22
C ASP A 151 12.44 5.25 -48.42
N GLU A 152 11.57 4.44 -49.01
CA GLU A 152 11.81 3.78 -50.28
C GLU A 152 11.50 4.80 -51.37
N SER A 153 12.43 5.75 -51.52
CA SER A 153 12.46 6.61 -52.70
C SER A 153 12.52 5.71 -53.94
N PRO A 154 11.57 5.83 -54.90
CA PRO A 154 11.55 4.97 -56.06
C PRO A 154 12.83 5.17 -56.91
N PRO A 155 13.37 4.10 -57.50
CA PRO A 155 14.62 4.16 -58.26
C PRO A 155 14.50 5.17 -59.40
N ARG A 156 15.40 6.17 -59.42
CA ARG A 156 15.51 7.11 -60.53
C ARG A 156 16.10 6.39 -61.74
N MET A 157 15.36 6.35 -62.84
CA MET A 157 15.90 5.82 -64.10
C MET A 157 17.03 6.71 -64.63
N PRO A 158 18.13 6.13 -65.14
CA PRO A 158 19.20 6.87 -65.80
C PRO A 158 18.70 7.50 -67.11
N ARG A 159 19.19 8.71 -67.41
CA ARG A 159 18.99 9.42 -68.68
C ARG A 159 20.06 9.05 -69.69
#